data_AF-A0A376FKF8-F1
#
_entry.id   AF-A0A376FKF8-F1
#
_cell.length_a   1.000
_cell.length_b   1.000
_cell.length_c   1.000
_cell.angle_alpha   90.00
_cell.angle_beta   90.00
_cell.angle_gamma   90.00
#
_symmetry.space_group_name_H-M   'P 1'
#
loop_
_entity.id
_entity.type
_entity.pdbx_description
1 polymer ?
#
loop_
_entity_poly.entity_id
_entity_poly.type
_entity_poly.pdbx_seq_one_letter_code
_entity_poly.pdbx_strand_id
1 'polypeptide(L)' 'MAQRCFDKLEYQFPDRHITLWFWLVENWEGEPWGKEGQPGNWVELQASDAEKFPPANEPVILRLVAQP' A
#
# COMPACT_ATOMS: atom_id res chain seq x y z
N MET A 1 -9.25 -4.78 17.04
CA MET A 1 -8.48 -4.19 15.93
C MET A 1 -9.34 -4.24 14.67
N ALA A 2 -9.93 -3.13 14.24
CA ALA A 2 -10.71 -3.07 13.00
C ALA A 2 -9.84 -2.44 11.92
N GLN A 3 -9.64 -3.15 10.82
CA GLN A 3 -9.00 -2.64 9.61
C GLN A 3 -10.11 -2.24 8.66
N ARG A 4 -9.99 -1.12 7.95
CA ARG A 4 -10.99 -0.73 6.94
C ARG A 4 -10.46 -0.98 5.54
N CYS A 5 -11.34 -1.44 4.66
CA CYS A 5 -11.06 -1.47 3.24
C CYS A 5 -10.88 -0.01 2.77
N PHE A 6 -9.69 0.31 2.29
CA PHE A 6 -9.33 1.64 1.82
C PHE A 6 -9.67 1.78 0.34
N ASP A 7 -9.23 0.80 -0.46
CA ASP A 7 -9.45 0.78 -1.90
C ASP A 7 -9.42 -0.66 -2.45
N LYS A 8 -10.03 -0.84 -3.62
CA LYS A 8 -9.95 -2.06 -4.41
C LYS A 8 -9.74 -1.66 -5.87
N LEU A 9 -8.65 -2.14 -6.46
CA LEU A 9 -8.38 -1.94 -7.88
C LEU A 9 -8.15 -3.25 -8.61
N GLU A 10 -8.50 -3.25 -9.88
CA GLU A 10 -8.20 -4.31 -10.81
C GLU A 10 -7.12 -3.80 -11.77
N TYR A 11 -6.08 -4.61 -11.99
CA TYR A 11 -4.96 -4.24 -12.85
C TYR A 11 -4.65 -5.38 -13.82
N GLN A 12 -4.63 -5.04 -15.11
CA GLN A 12 -4.32 -5.97 -16.18
C GLN A 12 -2.87 -5.81 -16.62
N PHE A 13 -2.04 -6.79 -16.30
CA PHE A 13 -0.74 -6.97 -16.95
C PHE A 13 -0.90 -7.74 -18.27
N PRO A 14 0.09 -7.71 -19.17
CA PRO A 14 0.06 -8.48 -20.40
C PRO A 14 -0.13 -9.99 -20.19
N ASP A 15 0.38 -10.54 -19.08
CA ASP A 15 0.38 -11.97 -18.77
C ASP A 15 -0.60 -12.40 -17.67
N ARG A 16 -1.17 -11.45 -16.91
CA ARG A 16 -2.07 -11.75 -15.78
C ARG A 16 -3.02 -10.61 -15.44
N HIS A 17 -4.16 -10.98 -14.91
CA HIS A 17 -5.08 -10.06 -14.24
C HIS A 17 -4.89 -10.18 -12.73
N ILE A 18 -4.81 -9.06 -12.02
CA ILE A 18 -4.77 -9.06 -10.55
C ILE A 18 -5.81 -8.11 -9.97
N THR A 19 -6.26 -8.44 -8.77
CA THR A 19 -7.06 -7.55 -7.94
C THR A 19 -6.25 -7.22 -6.69
N LEU A 20 -6.03 -5.93 -6.45
CA LEU A 20 -5.38 -5.44 -5.23
C LEU A 20 -6.44 -4.92 -4.27
N TRP A 21 -6.36 -5.38 -3.02
CA TRP A 21 -7.18 -4.90 -1.90
C TRP A 21 -6.27 -4.15 -0.94
N PHE A 22 -6.52 -2.86 -0.78
CA PHE A 22 -5.76 -2.02 0.14
C PHE A 22 -6.53 -1.88 1.44
N TRP A 23 -5.89 -2.24 2.54
CA TRP A 23 -6.45 -2.13 3.88
C TRP A 23 -5.69 -1.06 4.63
N LEU A 24 -6.41 -0.10 5.21
CA LEU A 24 -5.81 0.85 6.13
C LEU A 24 -5.75 0.22 7.52
N VAL A 25 -4.53 0.07 8.04
CA VAL A 25 -4.25 -0.54 9.34
C VAL A 25 -3.66 0.52 10.25
N GLU A 26 -4.48 1.04 11.15
CA GLU A 26 -4.10 2.13 12.07
C GLU A 26 -3.72 1.62 13.46
N ASN A 27 -4.04 0.35 13.77
CA ASN A 27 -3.72 -0.27 15.05
C ASN A 27 -3.31 -1.73 14.83
N TRP A 28 -2.25 -2.17 15.51
CA TRP A 28 -1.71 -3.53 15.46
C TRP A 28 -1.09 -3.90 16.82
N GLU A 29 -0.70 -5.16 16.97
CA GLU A 29 0.01 -5.67 18.15
C GLU A 29 1.47 -6.00 17.78
N GLY A 30 2.41 -5.59 18.63
CA GLY A 30 3.85 -5.74 18.38
C GLY A 30 4.41 -4.67 17.43
N GLU A 31 5.64 -4.90 16.95
CA GLU A 31 6.33 -3.99 16.04
C GLU A 31 6.49 -4.64 14.66
N PRO A 32 6.18 -3.97 13.54
CA PRO A 32 6.39 -4.52 12.20
C PRO A 32 7.88 -4.78 11.92
N TRP A 33 8.18 -5.96 11.38
CA TRP A 33 9.56 -6.37 11.07
C TRP A 33 9.60 -7.35 9.90
N GLY A 34 10.80 -7.52 9.32
CA GLY A 34 11.07 -8.42 8.21
C GLY A 34 11.05 -9.91 8.61
N LYS A 35 9.86 -10.47 8.81
CA LYS A 35 9.66 -11.84 9.30
C LYS A 35 10.37 -12.93 8.47
N GLU A 36 10.50 -12.72 7.16
CA GLU A 36 11.14 -13.62 6.20
C GLU A 36 12.49 -13.05 5.72
N GLY A 37 13.07 -12.09 6.45
CA GLY A 37 14.33 -11.43 6.10
C GLY A 37 14.18 -10.32 5.07
N GLN A 38 12.96 -9.92 4.72
CA GLN A 38 12.71 -8.80 3.82
C GLN A 38 13.09 -7.47 4.48
N PRO A 39 13.74 -6.55 3.76
CA PRO A 39 13.99 -5.21 4.26
C PRO A 39 12.66 -4.46 4.43
N GLY A 40 12.53 -3.70 5.52
CA GLY A 40 11.37 -2.87 5.79
C GLY A 40 11.78 -1.66 6.61
N ASN A 41 11.20 -0.50 6.30
CA ASN A 41 11.45 0.76 7.00
C ASN A 41 10.16 1.58 7.06
N TRP A 42 10.02 2.38 8.11
CA TRP A 42 9.02 3.43 8.18
C TRP A 42 9.45 4.60 7.30
N VAL A 43 8.54 5.11 6.47
CA VAL A 43 8.77 6.26 5.59
C VAL A 43 7.62 7.24 5.73
N GLU A 44 7.94 8.53 5.68
CA GLU A 44 6.94 9.57 5.46
C GLU A 44 6.55 9.54 3.98
N LEU A 45 5.25 9.39 3.70
CA LEU A 45 4.76 9.22 2.33
C LEU A 45 4.47 10.58 1.68
N GLN A 46 5.02 10.80 0.50
CA GLN A 46 4.81 12.00 -0.32
C GLN A 46 4.24 11.61 -1.69
N ALA A 47 3.57 12.54 -2.37
CA ALA A 47 2.97 12.25 -3.69
C ALA A 47 4.03 11.79 -4.73
N SER A 48 5.24 12.35 -4.67
CA SER A 48 6.37 11.96 -5.52
C SER A 48 6.88 10.54 -5.27
N ASP A 49 6.50 9.91 -4.14
CA ASP A 49 6.90 8.53 -3.87
C ASP A 49 6.16 7.53 -4.74
N ALA A 50 5.05 7.90 -5.39
CA ALA A 50 4.29 7.00 -6.26
C ALA A 50 5.17 6.29 -7.31
N GLU A 51 6.16 6.99 -7.86
CA GLU A 51 7.12 6.45 -8.85
C GLU A 51 8.06 5.37 -8.29
N LYS A 52 8.20 5.27 -6.96
CA LYS A 52 9.03 4.26 -6.29
C LYS A 52 8.29 2.92 -6.10
N PHE A 53 6.99 2.88 -6.36
CA PHE A 53 6.14 1.70 -6.21
C PHE A 53 5.73 1.14 -7.58
N PRO A 54 5.19 -0.10 -7.64
CA PRO A 54 4.59 -0.59 -8.88
C PRO A 54 3.53 0.37 -9.41
N PRO A 55 3.40 0.55 -10.74
CA PRO A 55 2.46 1.52 -11.33
C PRO A 55 1.00 1.36 -10.86
N ALA A 56 0.60 0.13 -10.54
CA ALA A 56 -0.73 -0.16 -10.00
C ALA A 56 -1.03 0.54 -8.66
N ASN A 57 0.00 0.96 -7.91
CA ASN A 57 -0.12 1.55 -6.58
C ASN A 57 -0.21 3.09 -6.60
N GLU A 58 0.09 3.75 -7.72
CA GLU A 58 0.02 5.21 -7.85
C GLU A 58 -1.32 5.80 -7.36
N PRO A 59 -2.51 5.31 -7.80
CA PRO A 59 -3.77 5.92 -7.37
C PRO A 59 -4.01 5.81 -5.86
N VAL A 60 -3.56 4.73 -5.21
CA VAL A 60 -3.73 4.57 -3.76
C VAL A 60 -2.77 5.48 -2.99
N ILE A 61 -1.56 5.70 -3.48
CA ILE A 61 -0.55 6.57 -2.84
C ILE A 61 -1.02 8.02 -2.90
N LEU A 62 -1.47 8.50 -4.06
CA LEU A 62 -2.02 9.85 -4.20
C LEU A 62 -3.22 10.07 -3.29
N ARG A 63 -4.10 9.07 -3.18
CA ARG A 63 -5.27 9.13 -2.28
C ARG A 63 -4.87 9.11 -0.80
N LEU A 64 -3.83 8.35 -0.43
CA LEU A 64 -3.30 8.32 0.94
C LEU A 64 -2.75 9.69 1.36
N VAL A 65 -1.94 10.32 0.49
CA VAL A 65 -1.31 11.63 0.75
C VAL A 65 -2.34 12.77 0.78
N ALA A 66 -3.45 12.64 0.05
CA ALA A 66 -4.53 13.63 0.05
C ALA A 66 -5.46 13.54 1.27
N GLN A 67 -5.27 12.56 2.17
CA GLN A 67 -6.04 12.52 3.42
C GLN A 67 -5.59 13.63 4.38
N PRO A 68 -6.54 14.27 5.08
CA PRO A 68 -6.25 15.31 6.07
C PRO A 68 -5.59 14.78 7.34
#